data_AF-A0A844W872-F1
#
_entry.id   AF-A0A844W872-F1
#
_cell.length_a   1.000
_cell.length_b   1.000
_cell.length_c   1.000
_cell.angle_alpha   90.00
_cell.angle_beta   90.00
_cell.angle_gamma   90.00
#
_symmetry.space_group_name_H-M   'P 1'
#
loop_
_entity.id
_entity.type
_entity.pdbx_description
1 polymer ?
#
loop_
_entity_poly.entity_id
_entity_poly.type
_entity_poly.pdbx_seq_one_letter_code
_entity_poly.pdbx_strand_id
1 'polypeptide(L)' 'MRQASGRSGTLMIDGLPAPHPQQLYEITVEPAGGSPTNLPTGPILGKGL' A
#
# COMPACT_ATOMS: atom_id res chain seq x y z
N MET A 1 25.80 -6.01 -2.47
CA MET A 1 24.39 -5.66 -2.67
C MET A 1 23.59 -6.96 -2.66
N ARG A 2 22.84 -7.26 -1.59
CA ARG A 2 22.05 -8.51 -1.53
C ARG A 2 20.81 -8.32 -2.42
N GLN A 3 20.63 -9.19 -3.40
CA GLN A 3 19.43 -9.14 -4.24
C GLN A 3 18.20 -9.52 -3.39
N ALA A 4 17.22 -8.63 -3.32
CA ALA A 4 15.93 -8.93 -2.75
C ALA A 4 15.13 -9.74 -3.78
N SER A 5 14.74 -10.96 -3.45
CA SER A 5 13.84 -11.75 -4.29
C SER A 5 12.45 -11.11 -4.23
N GLY A 6 12.02 -10.48 -5.33
CA GLY A 6 10.68 -9.91 -5.45
C GLY A 6 9.67 -11.02 -5.74
N ARG A 7 8.56 -11.05 -4.99
CA ARG A 7 7.37 -11.84 -5.35
C ARG A 7 6.27 -10.88 -5.77
N SER A 8 5.60 -11.20 -6.87
CA SER A 8 4.42 -10.48 -7.34
C SER A 8 3.19 -11.35 -7.16
N GLY A 9 2.05 -10.71 -6.91
CA GLY A 9 0.75 -11.34 -6.83
C GLY A 9 -0.34 -10.31 -7.11
N THR A 10 -1.45 -10.75 -7.67
CA THR A 10 -2.64 -9.91 -7.88
C THR A 10 -3.53 -9.99 -6.63
N LEU A 11 -3.92 -8.84 -6.10
CA LEU A 11 -4.91 -8.76 -5.03
C LEU A 11 -6.31 -8.68 -5.64
N MET A 12 -7.16 -9.65 -5.35
CA MET A 12 -8.60 -9.55 -5.62
C MET A 12 -9.24 -8.66 -4.55
N ILE A 13 -10.03 -7.68 -4.97
CA ILE A 13 -10.64 -6.66 -4.10
C ILE A 13 -12.15 -6.85 -3.93
N ASP A 14 -12.62 -8.11 -3.99
CA ASP A 14 -14.04 -8.44 -3.87
C ASP A 14 -14.63 -7.94 -2.54
N GLY A 15 -15.82 -7.32 -2.61
CA GLY A 15 -16.53 -6.79 -1.44
C GLY A 15 -16.07 -5.41 -0.97
N LEU A 16 -15.09 -4.78 -1.62
CA LEU A 16 -14.76 -3.38 -1.38
C LEU A 16 -15.70 -2.43 -2.12
N PRO A 17 -15.94 -1.21 -1.58
CA PRO A 17 -16.66 -0.17 -2.31
C PRO A 17 -15.98 0.15 -3.65
N ALA A 18 -16.79 0.54 -4.64
CA ALA A 18 -16.26 1.06 -5.89
C ALA A 18 -15.41 2.33 -5.62
N PRO A 19 -14.29 2.53 -6.34
CA PRO A 19 -13.53 3.78 -6.29
C PRO A 19 -14.40 4.99 -6.62
N HIS A 20 -14.19 6.10 -5.92
CA HIS A 20 -14.83 7.37 -6.23
C HIS A 20 -13.96 8.27 -7.13
N PRO A 21 -14.58 9.16 -7.93
CA PRO A 21 -13.85 10.24 -8.59
C PRO A 21 -13.05 11.06 -7.56
N GLN A 22 -11.80 11.42 -7.89
CA GLN A 22 -10.88 12.19 -7.05
C GLN A 22 -10.48 11.51 -5.73
N GLN A 23 -10.72 10.20 -5.59
CA GLN A 23 -10.22 9.45 -4.45
C GLN A 23 -8.70 9.30 -4.54
N LEU A 24 -8.00 9.81 -3.53
CA LEU A 24 -6.55 9.70 -3.42
C LEU A 24 -6.16 8.36 -2.80
N TYR A 25 -5.13 7.74 -3.36
CA TYR A 25 -4.49 6.55 -2.81
C TYR A 25 -3.04 6.86 -2.49
N GLU A 26 -2.52 6.29 -1.41
CA GLU A 26 -1.11 6.40 -1.04
C GLU A 26 -0.49 5.01 -0.95
N ILE A 27 0.79 4.92 -1.31
CA ILE A 27 1.59 3.72 -1.09
C ILE A 27 2.64 4.07 -0.03
N THR A 28 2.61 3.39 1.12
CA THR A 28 3.60 3.57 2.18
C THR A 28 4.50 2.36 2.37
N VAL A 29 5.74 2.60 2.79
CA VAL A 29 6.68 1.55 3.21
C VAL A 29 6.67 1.43 4.71
N GLU A 30 5.97 0.42 5.22
CA GLU A 30 5.90 0.17 6.66
C GLU A 30 7.02 -0.78 7.13
N PRO A 31 7.40 -0.73 8.42
CA PRO A 31 8.20 -1.76 9.05
C PRO A 31 7.53 -3.14 8.99
N ALA A 32 8.34 -4.20 9.20
CA ALA A 32 7.80 -5.53 9.41
C ALA A 32 6.87 -5.55 10.64
N GLY A 33 5.65 -6.06 10.48
CA GLY A 33 4.60 -5.98 11.50
C GLY A 33 3.54 -4.89 11.24
N GLY A 34 3.79 -4.00 10.27
CA GLY A 34 2.86 -2.93 9.91
C GLY A 34 2.88 -1.76 10.88
N SER A 35 1.87 -0.89 10.76
CA SER A 35 1.75 0.28 11.63
C SER A 35 1.25 -0.10 13.03
N PRO A 36 1.85 0.45 14.10
CA PRO A 36 1.36 0.25 15.47
C PRO A 36 0.07 1.03 15.78
N THR A 37 -0.32 2.00 14.95
CA THR A 37 -1.48 2.88 15.18
C THR A 37 -2.66 2.58 14.27
N ASN A 38 -2.54 1.58 13.39
CA ASN A 38 -3.49 1.31 12.31
C ASN A 38 -3.68 2.50 11.33
N LEU A 39 -2.71 3.42 11.30
CA LEU A 39 -2.59 4.51 10.33
C LEU A 39 -1.25 4.41 9.61
N PRO A 40 -1.11 4.85 8.35
CA PRO A 40 0.19 4.84 7.68
C PRO A 40 1.26 5.62 8.48
N THR A 41 2.41 5.01 8.73
CA THR A 41 3.53 5.62 9.49
C THR A 41 4.83 5.69 8.70
N GLY A 42 4.92 4.93 7.61
CA GLY A 42 6.09 4.85 6.76
C GLY A 42 6.22 6.02 5.76
N PRO A 43 7.36 6.10 5.06
CA PRO A 43 7.51 7.02 3.93
C PRO A 43 6.49 6.73 2.83
N ILE A 44 5.94 7.79 2.23
CA ILE A 44 5.07 7.71 1.05
C ILE A 44 5.94 7.55 -0.20
N LEU A 45 5.72 6.49 -0.99
CA LEU A 45 6.41 6.26 -2.26
C LEU A 45 5.68 6.85 -3.47
N GLY A 46 4.36 7.02 -3.36
CA GLY A 46 3.54 7.53 -4.44
C GLY A 46 2.13 7.88 -3.97
N LYS A 47 1.49 8.78 -4.72
CA LYS A 47 0.09 9.15 -4.56
C LYS A 47 -0.63 9.03 -5.91
N GLY A 48 -1.77 8.35 -5.93
CA GLY A 48 -2.67 8.32 -7.09
C GLY A 48 -3.62 9.52 -7.07
N LEU A 49 -3.88 10.11 -8.25
CA LEU A 49 -4.88 11.17 -8.47
C LEU A 49 -6.21 10.58 -8.94
#